data_AF-A0A3B8NCQ5-F1
#
_entry.id   AF-A0A3B8NCQ5-F1
#
_cell.length_a   1.000
_cell.length_b   1.000
_cell.length_c   1.000
_cell.angle_alpha   90.00
_cell.angle_beta   90.00
_cell.angle_gamma   90.00
#
_symmetry.space_group_name_H-M   'P 1'
#
loop_
_entity.id
_entity.type
_entity.pdbx_description
1 polymer ?
#
loop_
_entity_poly.entity_id
_entity_poly.type
_entity_poly.pdbx_seq_one_letter_code
_entity_poly.pdbx_strand_id
1 'polypeptide(L)'
;QTWERISDAQFEFYLKSNGDSPSRVKGKSVLAWALLNKGSPQFESLLRLASKIMPRSKEPWQIELNFLNERNASLNEMRVFWLRWISNFKEEKGTKAKGQIELLKVLRSLELDSAAMKLGRQIVSENRSGRFDLGITVASDEVFDLQRLKKWTEAHRKYKLTLEQFQSSSGGHLFYNLIEPYVRNCLLDRRMSEASDAMALAGKIIKPVKNTILYNDLEKLRAEID
;
A
#
# COMPACT_ATOMS: atom_id res chain seq x y z
N GLN A 1 39.86 -4.60 -22.97
CA GLN A 1 38.67 -5.29 -22.46
C GLN A 1 39.17 -6.44 -21.58
N THR A 2 39.14 -6.28 -20.26
CA THR A 2 39.64 -7.27 -19.30
C THR A 2 38.51 -8.18 -18.87
N TRP A 3 38.48 -9.39 -19.43
CA TRP A 3 37.53 -10.43 -19.04
C TRP A 3 38.08 -11.15 -17.81
N GLU A 4 37.43 -10.96 -16.66
CA GLU A 4 37.72 -11.74 -15.45
C GLU A 4 36.91 -13.04 -15.43
N ARG A 5 37.55 -14.13 -15.00
CA ARG A 5 36.95 -15.45 -14.91
C ARG A 5 36.16 -15.55 -13.61
N ILE A 6 34.84 -15.66 -13.70
CA ILE A 6 33.98 -15.91 -12.53
C ILE A 6 34.10 -17.35 -12.04
N SER A 7 33.97 -17.58 -10.74
CA SER A 7 33.98 -18.92 -10.15
C SER A 7 32.64 -19.65 -10.31
N ASP A 8 32.64 -20.97 -10.22
CA ASP A 8 31.41 -21.78 -10.34
C ASP A 8 30.35 -21.39 -9.29
N ALA A 9 30.77 -21.00 -8.09
CA ALA A 9 29.88 -20.50 -7.05
C ALA A 9 29.26 -19.14 -7.39
N GLN A 10 30.02 -18.25 -8.03
CA GLN A 10 29.51 -16.98 -8.55
C GLN A 10 28.58 -17.22 -9.74
N PHE A 11 28.91 -18.16 -10.63
CA PHE A 11 28.07 -18.56 -11.75
C PHE A 11 26.74 -19.16 -11.26
N GLU A 12 26.74 -20.05 -10.27
CA GLU A 12 25.52 -20.57 -9.66
C GLU A 12 24.70 -19.48 -8.94
N PHE A 13 25.37 -18.54 -8.27
CA PHE A 13 24.70 -17.37 -7.68
C PHE A 13 24.05 -16.49 -8.75
N TYR A 14 24.74 -16.27 -9.88
CA TYR A 14 24.20 -15.58 -11.04
C TYR A 14 23.07 -16.37 -11.71
N LEU A 15 23.12 -17.69 -11.80
CA LEU A 15 22.02 -18.51 -12.32
C LEU A 15 20.80 -18.53 -11.39
N LYS A 16 21.04 -18.58 -10.07
CA LYS A 16 19.98 -18.44 -9.04
C LYS A 16 19.36 -17.05 -9.02
N SER A 17 20.09 -16.01 -9.44
CA SER A 17 19.60 -14.61 -9.46
C SER A 17 19.10 -14.12 -10.84
N ASN A 18 19.63 -14.63 -11.95
CA ASN A 18 19.27 -14.25 -13.33
C ASN A 18 18.18 -15.13 -13.97
N GLY A 19 17.57 -16.03 -13.20
CA GLY A 19 16.30 -16.64 -13.56
C GLY A 19 16.37 -17.79 -14.56
N ASP A 20 17.53 -18.25 -15.01
CA ASP A 20 17.62 -19.46 -15.86
C ASP A 20 17.57 -20.75 -15.03
N SER A 21 16.44 -20.93 -14.34
CA SER A 21 16.04 -22.24 -13.83
C SER A 21 15.16 -22.94 -14.88
N PRO A 22 15.22 -24.27 -15.02
CA PRO A 22 14.29 -25.05 -15.85
C PRO A 22 12.81 -24.73 -15.59
N SER A 23 12.49 -24.25 -14.39
CA SER A 23 11.17 -23.73 -14.01
C SER A 23 10.78 -22.48 -14.80
N ARG A 24 11.70 -21.55 -15.11
CA ARG A 24 11.38 -20.36 -15.90
C ARG A 24 11.09 -20.68 -17.37
N VAL A 25 11.81 -21.62 -17.99
CA VAL A 25 11.53 -22.04 -19.37
C VAL A 25 10.14 -22.69 -19.46
N LYS A 26 9.87 -23.67 -18.58
CA LYS A 26 8.54 -24.32 -18.53
C LYS A 26 7.43 -23.32 -18.23
N GLY A 27 7.64 -22.42 -17.29
CA GLY A 27 6.67 -21.39 -16.94
C GLY A 27 6.42 -20.40 -18.06
N LYS A 28 7.45 -19.98 -18.80
CA LYS A 28 7.30 -19.14 -20.00
C LYS A 28 6.54 -19.86 -21.10
N SER A 29 6.78 -21.16 -21.32
CA SER A 29 6.01 -21.94 -22.30
C SER A 29 4.53 -22.04 -21.92
N VAL A 30 4.22 -22.29 -20.63
CA VAL A 30 2.83 -22.31 -20.14
C VAL A 30 2.19 -20.93 -20.28
N LEU A 31 2.93 -19.86 -19.95
CA LEU A 31 2.43 -18.49 -20.11
C LEU A 31 2.17 -18.14 -21.58
N ALA A 32 3.10 -18.47 -22.47
CA ALA A 32 2.94 -18.27 -23.91
C ALA A 32 1.72 -19.04 -24.45
N TRP A 33 1.54 -20.29 -24.00
CA TRP A 33 0.37 -21.08 -24.37
C TRP A 33 -0.93 -20.47 -23.86
N ALA A 34 -0.96 -19.93 -22.63
CA ALA A 34 -2.10 -19.17 -22.12
C ALA A 34 -2.40 -17.96 -23.03
N LEU A 35 -1.38 -17.17 -23.36
CA LEU A 35 -1.54 -15.95 -24.17
C LEU A 35 -2.00 -16.22 -25.61
N LEU A 36 -1.65 -17.36 -26.19
CA LEU A 36 -2.18 -17.80 -27.48
C LEU A 36 -3.66 -18.23 -27.41
N ASN A 37 -4.16 -18.55 -26.20
CA ASN A 37 -5.49 -19.09 -25.97
C ASN A 37 -6.32 -18.19 -25.03
N LYS A 38 -6.20 -16.86 -25.16
CA LYS A 38 -6.90 -15.89 -24.29
C LYS A 38 -8.43 -16.08 -24.23
N GLY A 39 -9.05 -16.52 -25.32
CA GLY A 39 -10.50 -16.78 -25.38
C GLY A 39 -10.93 -18.14 -24.80
N SER A 40 -9.99 -18.97 -24.35
CA SER A 40 -10.30 -20.29 -23.81
C SER A 40 -10.80 -20.22 -22.36
N PRO A 41 -11.75 -21.07 -21.96
CA PRO A 41 -12.14 -21.23 -20.55
C PRO A 41 -10.96 -21.58 -19.63
N GLN A 42 -9.88 -22.13 -20.19
CA GLN A 42 -8.69 -22.54 -19.44
C GLN A 42 -7.71 -21.40 -19.19
N PHE A 43 -7.88 -20.23 -19.83
CA PHE A 43 -6.93 -19.13 -19.80
C PHE A 43 -6.49 -18.76 -18.37
N GLU A 44 -7.46 -18.55 -17.48
CA GLU A 44 -7.16 -18.20 -16.08
C GLU A 44 -6.41 -19.32 -15.35
N SER A 45 -6.80 -20.58 -15.56
CA SER A 45 -6.13 -21.73 -14.96
C SER A 45 -4.67 -21.87 -15.41
N LEU A 46 -4.39 -21.56 -16.69
CA LEU A 46 -3.05 -21.57 -17.25
C LEU A 46 -2.19 -20.42 -16.72
N LEU A 47 -2.77 -19.23 -16.54
CA LEU A 47 -2.08 -18.11 -15.87
C LEU A 47 -1.71 -18.48 -14.43
N ARG A 48 -2.63 -19.10 -13.68
CA ARG A 48 -2.37 -19.56 -12.31
C ARG A 48 -1.26 -20.61 -12.27
N LEU A 49 -1.23 -21.54 -13.23
CA LEU A 49 -0.18 -22.52 -13.37
C LEU A 49 1.17 -21.86 -13.68
N ALA A 50 1.20 -20.89 -14.61
CA ALA A 50 2.41 -20.13 -14.93
C ALA A 50 2.94 -19.36 -13.71
N SER A 51 2.07 -18.69 -12.94
CA SER A 51 2.41 -18.01 -11.69
C SER A 51 3.01 -18.98 -10.65
N LYS A 52 2.45 -20.19 -10.54
CA LYS A 52 2.96 -21.23 -9.61
C LYS A 52 4.34 -21.74 -10.01
N ILE A 53 4.59 -21.89 -11.31
CA ILE A 53 5.88 -22.35 -11.84
C ILE A 53 6.94 -21.23 -11.76
N MET A 54 6.53 -19.97 -11.90
CA MET A 54 7.40 -18.79 -11.86
C MET A 54 7.05 -17.85 -10.70
N PRO A 55 7.16 -18.27 -9.43
CA PRO A 55 6.66 -17.51 -8.29
C PRO A 55 7.37 -16.16 -8.11
N ARG A 56 8.63 -16.04 -8.56
CA ARG A 56 9.37 -14.77 -8.51
C ARG A 56 9.09 -13.83 -9.69
N SER A 57 8.41 -14.31 -10.74
CA SER A 57 8.06 -13.46 -11.89
C SER A 57 6.75 -12.74 -11.62
N LYS A 58 6.75 -11.41 -11.79
CA LYS A 58 5.53 -10.58 -11.67
C LYS A 58 4.64 -10.63 -12.92
N GLU A 59 5.19 -11.09 -14.03
CA GLU A 59 4.56 -11.05 -15.35
C GLU A 59 3.24 -11.85 -15.41
N PRO A 60 3.19 -13.15 -15.04
CA PRO A 60 1.93 -13.91 -15.00
C PRO A 60 0.85 -13.24 -14.12
N TRP A 61 1.27 -12.68 -12.98
CA TRP A 61 0.36 -12.02 -12.05
C TRP A 61 -0.20 -10.70 -12.61
N GLN A 62 0.62 -9.93 -13.33
CA GLN A 62 0.15 -8.69 -13.96
C GLN A 62 -0.83 -8.99 -15.09
N ILE A 63 -0.60 -10.07 -15.85
CA ILE A 63 -1.51 -10.52 -16.90
C ILE A 63 -2.83 -11.03 -16.28
N GLU A 64 -2.76 -11.81 -15.20
CA GLU A 64 -3.95 -12.26 -14.46
C GLU A 64 -4.75 -11.07 -13.91
N LEU A 65 -4.08 -10.07 -13.33
CA LEU A 65 -4.74 -8.84 -12.84
C LEU A 65 -5.41 -8.05 -13.97
N ASN A 66 -4.73 -7.87 -15.11
CA ASN A 66 -5.30 -7.16 -16.26
C ASN A 66 -6.53 -7.90 -16.79
N PHE A 67 -6.45 -9.23 -16.92
CA PHE A 67 -7.58 -10.06 -17.32
C PHE A 67 -8.77 -9.94 -16.37
N LEU A 68 -8.53 -9.97 -15.05
CA LEU A 68 -9.57 -9.77 -14.04
C LEU A 68 -10.23 -8.40 -14.17
N ASN A 69 -9.44 -7.34 -14.40
CA ASN A 69 -9.97 -5.99 -14.60
C ASN A 69 -10.77 -5.87 -15.90
N GLU A 70 -10.27 -6.39 -17.02
CA GLU A 70 -10.93 -6.34 -18.33
C GLU A 70 -12.31 -7.00 -18.32
N ARG A 71 -12.47 -8.11 -17.57
CA ARG A 71 -13.75 -8.81 -17.43
C ARG A 71 -14.64 -8.28 -16.30
N ASN A 72 -14.24 -7.19 -15.64
CA ASN A 72 -14.91 -6.65 -14.45
C ASN A 72 -15.16 -7.74 -13.39
N ALA A 73 -14.10 -8.47 -13.03
CA ALA A 73 -14.18 -9.55 -12.04
C ALA A 73 -14.83 -9.06 -10.73
N SER A 74 -15.56 -9.97 -10.09
CA SER A 74 -16.24 -9.66 -8.84
C SER A 74 -15.23 -9.30 -7.74
N LEU A 75 -15.67 -8.52 -6.75
CA LEU A 75 -14.85 -8.19 -5.59
C LEU A 75 -14.33 -9.44 -4.86
N ASN A 76 -15.09 -10.54 -4.86
CA ASN A 76 -14.64 -11.80 -4.28
C ASN A 76 -13.49 -12.44 -5.06
N GLU A 77 -13.51 -12.39 -6.39
CA GLU A 77 -12.40 -12.86 -7.22
C GLU A 77 -11.15 -12.01 -7.02
N MET A 78 -11.31 -10.68 -6.97
CA MET A 78 -10.22 -9.75 -6.65
C MET A 78 -9.63 -10.02 -5.26
N ARG A 79 -10.48 -10.32 -4.27
CA ARG A 79 -10.03 -10.70 -2.92
C ARG A 79 -9.14 -11.94 -2.95
N VAL A 80 -9.56 -12.98 -3.66
CA VAL A 80 -8.80 -14.24 -3.79
C VAL A 80 -7.47 -14.00 -4.50
N PHE A 81 -7.45 -13.19 -5.56
CA PHE A 81 -6.23 -12.81 -6.26
C PHE A 81 -5.23 -12.12 -5.33
N TRP A 82 -5.66 -11.09 -4.61
CA TRP A 82 -4.75 -10.33 -3.74
C TRP A 82 -4.24 -11.14 -2.54
N LEU A 83 -5.04 -12.06 -2.00
CA LEU A 83 -4.58 -13.01 -0.98
C LEU A 83 -3.44 -13.90 -1.51
N ARG A 84 -3.59 -14.44 -2.72
CA ARG A 84 -2.55 -15.22 -3.39
C ARG A 84 -1.30 -14.39 -3.65
N TRP A 85 -1.46 -13.14 -4.10
CA TRP A 85 -0.36 -12.22 -4.34
C TRP A 85 0.46 -11.97 -3.06
N ILE A 86 -0.20 -11.61 -1.96
CA ILE A 86 0.46 -11.35 -0.67
C ILE A 86 1.20 -12.59 -0.18
N SER A 87 0.59 -13.78 -0.30
CA SER A 87 1.20 -15.05 0.10
C SER A 87 2.47 -15.33 -0.71
N ASN A 88 2.43 -15.13 -2.02
CA ASN A 88 3.56 -15.37 -2.91
C ASN A 88 4.72 -14.38 -2.69
N PHE A 89 4.39 -13.09 -2.53
CA PHE A 89 5.39 -12.02 -2.41
C PHE A 89 5.71 -11.63 -0.96
N LYS A 90 5.49 -12.52 0.02
CA LYS A 90 5.65 -12.23 1.45
C LYS A 90 7.02 -11.67 1.85
N GLU A 91 8.09 -12.06 1.14
CA GLU A 91 9.47 -11.60 1.39
C GLU A 91 9.80 -10.29 0.65
N GLU A 92 9.06 -9.97 -0.41
CA GLU A 92 9.23 -8.74 -1.18
C GLU A 92 8.39 -7.60 -0.60
N LYS A 93 8.93 -6.92 0.42
CA LYS A 93 8.20 -5.88 1.20
C LYS A 93 7.34 -4.94 0.35
N GLY A 94 7.89 -4.35 -0.71
CA GLY A 94 7.15 -3.41 -1.57
C GLY A 94 6.04 -4.06 -2.40
N THR A 95 6.29 -5.25 -2.94
CA THR A 95 5.32 -6.02 -3.72
C THR A 95 4.19 -6.54 -2.82
N LYS A 96 4.52 -7.02 -1.63
CA LYS A 96 3.56 -7.42 -0.58
C LYS A 96 2.67 -6.26 -0.16
N ALA A 97 3.28 -5.11 0.12
CA ALA A 97 2.58 -3.91 0.57
C ALA A 97 1.52 -3.45 -0.45
N LYS A 98 1.86 -3.43 -1.75
CA LYS A 98 0.89 -3.18 -2.82
C LYS A 98 -0.33 -4.13 -2.72
N GLY A 99 -0.07 -5.43 -2.56
CA GLY A 99 -1.14 -6.42 -2.41
C GLY A 99 -2.00 -6.20 -1.17
N GLN A 100 -1.40 -5.85 -0.03
CA GLN A 100 -2.12 -5.57 1.21
C GLN A 100 -3.06 -4.36 1.09
N ILE A 101 -2.63 -3.30 0.39
CA ILE A 101 -3.47 -2.11 0.14
C ILE A 101 -4.68 -2.45 -0.70
N GLU A 102 -4.44 -3.11 -1.83
CA GLU A 102 -5.51 -3.42 -2.76
C GLU A 102 -6.49 -4.43 -2.14
N LEU A 103 -5.99 -5.39 -1.35
CA LEU A 103 -6.84 -6.26 -0.55
C LEU A 103 -7.66 -5.46 0.47
N LEU A 104 -7.07 -4.48 1.16
CA LEU A 104 -7.80 -3.64 2.12
C LEU A 104 -8.95 -2.88 1.46
N LYS A 105 -8.72 -2.29 0.28
CA LYS A 105 -9.77 -1.61 -0.51
C LYS A 105 -10.90 -2.58 -0.88
N VAL A 106 -10.56 -3.78 -1.34
CA VAL A 106 -11.55 -4.82 -1.68
C VAL A 106 -12.34 -5.26 -0.44
N LEU A 107 -11.68 -5.47 0.71
CA LEU A 107 -12.37 -5.86 1.95
C LEU A 107 -13.35 -4.79 2.43
N ARG A 108 -12.97 -3.51 2.34
CA ARG A 108 -13.88 -2.38 2.66
C ARG A 108 -15.05 -2.31 1.68
N SER A 109 -14.80 -2.51 0.39
CA SER A 109 -15.85 -2.51 -0.64
C SER A 109 -16.83 -3.69 -0.49
N LEU A 110 -16.39 -4.77 0.15
CA LEU A 110 -17.22 -5.93 0.53
C LEU A 110 -17.87 -5.79 1.91
N GLU A 111 -17.69 -4.65 2.60
CA GLU A 111 -18.17 -4.40 3.97
C GLU A 111 -17.69 -5.46 4.99
N LEU A 112 -16.50 -6.03 4.75
CA LEU A 112 -15.87 -7.01 5.64
C LEU A 112 -15.02 -6.30 6.70
N ASP A 113 -15.66 -5.47 7.51
CA ASP A 113 -15.01 -4.51 8.41
C ASP A 113 -14.01 -5.15 9.38
N SER A 114 -14.36 -6.30 9.98
CA SER A 114 -13.45 -7.01 10.90
C SER A 114 -12.15 -7.44 10.21
N ALA A 115 -12.24 -7.95 8.99
CA ALA A 115 -11.08 -8.35 8.21
C ALA A 115 -10.26 -7.13 7.75
N ALA A 116 -10.95 -6.07 7.30
CA ALA A 116 -10.32 -4.82 6.89
C ALA A 116 -9.55 -4.18 8.06
N MET A 117 -10.16 -4.08 9.25
CA MET A 117 -9.52 -3.56 10.46
C MET A 117 -8.30 -4.38 10.88
N LYS A 118 -8.38 -5.72 10.80
CA LYS A 118 -7.25 -6.60 11.13
C LYS A 118 -6.08 -6.38 10.16
N LEU A 119 -6.37 -6.34 8.86
CA LEU A 119 -5.36 -6.12 7.82
C LEU A 119 -4.76 -4.71 7.91
N GLY A 120 -5.57 -3.69 8.15
CA GLY A 120 -5.11 -2.32 8.33
C GLY A 120 -4.11 -2.18 9.48
N ARG A 121 -4.43 -2.76 10.66
CA ARG A 121 -3.50 -2.82 11.80
C ARG A 121 -2.19 -3.53 11.45
N GLN A 122 -2.26 -4.62 10.70
CA GLN A 122 -1.07 -5.33 10.24
C GLN A 122 -0.19 -4.45 9.34
N ILE A 123 -0.77 -3.78 8.33
CA ILE A 123 -0.02 -2.88 7.43
C ILE A 123 0.69 -1.79 8.22
N VAL A 124 -0.02 -1.16 9.16
CA VAL A 124 0.53 -0.11 10.03
C VAL A 124 1.71 -0.63 10.85
N SER A 125 1.58 -1.82 11.45
CA SER A 125 2.65 -2.41 12.26
C SER A 125 3.89 -2.79 11.44
N GLU A 126 3.69 -3.33 10.23
CA GLU A 126 4.78 -3.81 9.37
C GLU A 126 5.57 -2.65 8.71
N ASN A 127 4.95 -1.48 8.55
CA ASN A 127 5.52 -0.36 7.79
C ASN A 127 5.98 0.82 8.66
N ARG A 128 5.97 0.68 10.00
CA ARG A 128 6.33 1.76 10.94
C ARG A 128 7.74 2.35 10.73
N SER A 129 8.69 1.57 10.21
CA SER A 129 10.09 1.99 10.03
C SER A 129 10.60 1.95 8.58
N GLY A 130 9.77 1.54 7.61
CA GLY A 130 10.22 1.29 6.23
C GLY A 130 9.45 2.06 5.16
N ARG A 131 8.12 1.86 5.08
CA ARG A 131 7.21 2.59 4.18
C ARG A 131 6.18 3.36 4.98
N PHE A 132 6.70 4.35 5.71
CA PHE A 132 5.90 5.17 6.61
C PHE A 132 4.77 5.91 5.88
N ASP A 133 4.98 6.30 4.62
CA ASP A 133 3.97 6.88 3.72
C ASP A 133 2.70 6.01 3.64
N LEU A 134 2.92 4.70 3.51
CA LEU A 134 1.83 3.74 3.44
C LEU A 134 1.16 3.52 4.79
N GLY A 135 1.97 3.39 5.85
CA GLY A 135 1.45 3.26 7.22
C GLY A 135 0.59 4.45 7.61
N ILE A 136 1.01 5.67 7.27
CA ILE A 136 0.26 6.91 7.52
C ILE A 136 -1.07 6.89 6.77
N THR A 137 -1.07 6.56 5.48
CA THR A 137 -2.32 6.54 4.67
C THR A 137 -3.36 5.62 5.32
N VAL A 138 -2.99 4.39 5.64
CA VAL A 138 -3.91 3.41 6.25
C VAL A 138 -4.34 3.82 7.65
N ALA A 139 -3.44 4.37 8.46
CA ALA A 139 -3.79 4.83 9.81
C ALA A 139 -4.70 6.09 9.79
N SER A 140 -4.53 6.95 8.79
CA SER A 140 -5.32 8.17 8.60
C SER A 140 -6.74 7.84 8.14
N ASP A 141 -6.92 6.80 7.32
CA ASP A 141 -8.26 6.34 6.95
C ASP A 141 -9.15 6.06 8.17
N GLU A 142 -8.62 5.40 9.21
CA GLU A 142 -9.41 5.11 10.43
C GLU A 142 -9.82 6.40 11.16
N VAL A 143 -8.98 7.44 11.13
CA VAL A 143 -9.33 8.76 11.67
C VAL A 143 -10.49 9.35 10.86
N PHE A 144 -10.42 9.27 9.53
CA PHE A 144 -11.43 9.83 8.64
C PHE A 144 -12.73 9.03 8.65
N ASP A 145 -12.67 7.71 8.83
CA ASP A 145 -13.84 6.85 9.06
C ASP A 145 -14.61 7.33 10.30
N LEU A 146 -13.90 7.61 11.40
CA LEU A 146 -14.51 8.16 12.62
C LEU A 146 -15.09 9.57 12.41
N GLN A 147 -14.42 10.44 11.64
CA GLN A 147 -14.97 11.76 11.27
C GLN A 147 -16.26 11.63 10.45
N ARG A 148 -16.29 10.73 9.44
CA ARG A 148 -17.50 10.47 8.63
C ARG A 148 -18.65 9.93 9.48
N LEU A 149 -18.36 9.13 10.50
CA LEU A 149 -19.33 8.66 11.49
C LEU A 149 -19.68 9.71 12.56
N LYS A 150 -19.16 10.95 12.44
CA LYS A 150 -19.34 12.07 13.40
C LYS A 150 -18.88 11.75 14.82
N LYS A 151 -17.98 10.77 14.97
CA LYS A 151 -17.38 10.33 16.24
C LYS A 151 -16.16 11.19 16.56
N TRP A 152 -16.36 12.50 16.70
CA TRP A 152 -15.29 13.51 16.76
C TRP A 152 -14.27 13.28 17.88
N THR A 153 -14.73 12.96 19.09
CA THR A 153 -13.83 12.70 20.23
C THR A 153 -12.92 11.51 19.97
N GLU A 154 -13.46 10.44 19.37
CA GLU A 154 -12.72 9.23 19.04
C GLU A 154 -11.76 9.47 17.87
N ALA A 155 -12.23 10.20 16.85
CA ALA A 155 -11.42 10.64 15.71
C ALA A 155 -10.22 11.48 16.18
N HIS A 156 -10.46 12.44 17.08
CA HIS A 156 -9.42 13.31 17.62
C HIS A 156 -8.40 12.54 18.46
N ARG A 157 -8.86 11.62 19.32
CA ARG A 157 -7.96 10.73 20.06
C ARG A 157 -7.13 9.88 19.11
N LYS A 158 -7.73 9.32 18.05
CA LYS A 158 -7.03 8.51 17.05
C LYS A 158 -6.01 9.35 16.29
N TYR A 159 -6.36 10.57 15.89
CA TYR A 159 -5.47 11.53 15.26
C TYR A 159 -4.19 11.75 16.08
N LYS A 160 -4.32 12.02 17.40
CA LYS A 160 -3.16 12.22 18.29
C LYS A 160 -2.25 11.00 18.30
N LEU A 161 -2.83 9.81 18.47
CA LEU A 161 -2.08 8.55 18.49
C LEU A 161 -1.36 8.30 17.16
N THR A 162 -2.01 8.56 16.02
CA THR A 162 -1.41 8.41 14.69
C THR A 162 -0.28 9.42 14.49
N LEU A 163 -0.48 10.66 14.90
CA LEU A 163 0.52 11.73 14.79
C LEU A 163 1.79 11.40 15.59
N GLU A 164 1.63 10.95 16.84
CA GLU A 164 2.74 10.49 17.70
C GLU A 164 3.43 9.24 17.16
N GLN A 165 2.65 8.28 16.65
CA GLN A 165 3.17 7.04 16.09
C GLN A 165 4.12 7.28 14.91
N PHE A 166 3.84 8.29 14.10
CA PHE A 166 4.56 8.62 12.88
C PHE A 166 5.42 9.88 12.98
N GLN A 167 5.66 10.41 14.20
CA GLN A 167 6.44 11.64 14.41
C GLN A 167 7.86 11.63 13.81
N SER A 168 8.49 10.45 13.69
CA SER A 168 9.82 10.29 13.11
C SER A 168 9.82 10.15 11.58
N SER A 169 8.65 10.26 10.95
CA SER A 169 8.47 10.15 9.50
C SER A 169 8.75 11.50 8.80
N SER A 170 8.92 11.48 7.48
CA SER A 170 9.02 12.73 6.70
C SER A 170 7.79 13.60 6.93
N GLY A 171 7.99 14.79 7.51
CA GLY A 171 6.92 15.70 7.94
C GLY A 171 5.95 16.08 6.82
N GLY A 172 6.38 16.08 5.56
CA GLY A 172 5.51 16.33 4.42
C GLY A 172 4.43 15.26 4.23
N HIS A 173 4.78 13.98 4.31
CA HIS A 173 3.79 12.90 4.17
C HIS A 173 2.78 12.87 5.31
N LEU A 174 3.23 13.21 6.53
CA LEU A 174 2.34 13.33 7.69
C LEU A 174 1.40 14.53 7.54
N PHE A 175 1.90 15.64 7.00
CA PHE A 175 1.09 16.82 6.74
C PHE A 175 -0.03 16.55 5.73
N TYR A 176 0.32 16.13 4.52
CA TYR A 176 -0.65 16.00 3.42
C TYR A 176 -1.63 14.84 3.58
N ASN A 177 -1.25 13.76 4.27
CA ASN A 177 -2.10 12.57 4.38
C ASN A 177 -2.89 12.47 5.70
N LEU A 178 -2.51 13.23 6.74
CA LEU A 178 -3.18 13.20 8.04
C LEU A 178 -3.60 14.59 8.49
N ILE A 179 -2.66 15.52 8.66
CA ILE A 179 -2.92 16.80 9.35
C ILE A 179 -3.83 17.71 8.53
N GLU A 180 -3.48 17.99 7.28
CA GLU A 180 -4.27 18.89 6.44
C GLU A 180 -5.70 18.38 6.25
N PRO A 181 -5.93 17.11 5.82
CA PRO A 181 -7.30 16.62 5.66
C PRO A 181 -8.08 16.58 6.97
N TYR A 182 -7.42 16.25 8.10
CA TYR A 182 -8.08 16.23 9.41
C TYR A 182 -8.59 17.63 9.80
N VAL A 183 -7.72 18.64 9.70
CA VAL A 183 -8.03 20.02 10.04
C VAL A 183 -9.12 20.57 9.12
N ARG A 184 -9.02 20.33 7.81
CA ARG A 184 -10.04 20.75 6.83
C ARG A 184 -11.42 20.15 7.16
N ASN A 185 -11.49 18.86 7.50
CA ASN A 185 -12.75 18.24 7.92
C ASN A 185 -13.29 18.86 9.22
N CYS A 186 -12.43 19.17 10.19
CA CYS A 186 -12.84 19.88 11.40
C CYS A 186 -13.40 21.28 11.10
N LEU A 187 -12.77 22.04 10.20
CA LEU A 187 -13.26 23.36 9.78
C LEU A 187 -14.63 23.27 9.09
N LEU A 188 -14.80 22.30 8.18
CA LEU A 188 -16.08 22.07 7.49
C LEU A 188 -17.23 21.78 8.45
N ASP A 189 -16.99 20.96 9.48
CA ASP A 189 -17.98 20.63 10.51
C ASP A 189 -17.97 21.57 11.73
N ARG A 190 -17.33 22.74 11.61
CA ARG A 190 -17.24 23.80 12.64
C ARG A 190 -16.67 23.33 13.98
N ARG A 191 -15.80 22.32 13.97
CA ARG A 191 -15.07 21.78 15.13
C ARG A 191 -13.77 22.57 15.35
N MET A 192 -13.90 23.86 15.62
CA MET A 192 -12.76 24.80 15.72
C MET A 192 -11.77 24.42 16.84
N SER A 193 -12.27 23.90 17.96
CA SER A 193 -11.43 23.45 19.07
C SER A 193 -10.49 22.31 18.66
N GLU A 194 -11.01 21.31 17.96
CA GLU A 194 -10.22 20.16 17.49
C GLU A 194 -9.27 20.54 16.37
N ALA A 195 -9.68 21.45 15.48
CA ALA A 195 -8.80 22.00 14.44
C ALA A 195 -7.60 22.73 15.05
N SER A 196 -7.86 23.62 16.02
CA SER A 196 -6.81 24.39 16.71
C SER A 196 -5.85 23.48 17.49
N ASP A 197 -6.36 22.53 18.28
CA ASP A 197 -5.51 21.58 19.02
C ASP A 197 -4.71 20.69 18.07
N ALA A 198 -5.33 20.21 16.98
CA ALA A 198 -4.65 19.42 15.97
C ALA A 198 -3.47 20.17 15.33
N MET A 199 -3.64 21.45 15.00
CA MET A 199 -2.58 22.30 14.46
C MET A 199 -1.50 22.64 15.49
N ALA A 200 -1.87 22.85 16.74
CA ALA A 200 -0.89 23.06 17.82
C ALA A 200 0.01 21.83 17.99
N LEU A 201 -0.56 20.62 17.94
CA LEU A 201 0.19 19.36 18.00
C LEU A 201 1.05 19.14 16.76
N ALA A 202 0.50 19.38 15.56
CA ALA A 202 1.24 19.26 14.30
C ALA A 202 2.49 20.16 14.28
N GLY A 203 2.36 21.42 14.71
CA GLY A 203 3.48 22.36 14.79
C GLY A 203 4.61 21.90 15.73
N LYS A 204 4.27 21.24 16.84
CA LYS A 204 5.26 20.68 17.78
C LYS A 204 6.03 19.50 17.20
N ILE A 205 5.38 18.70 16.36
CA ILE A 205 5.94 17.45 15.83
C ILE A 205 6.72 17.68 14.52
N ILE A 206 6.13 18.37 13.55
CA ILE A 206 6.74 18.52 12.22
C ILE A 206 7.95 19.46 12.22
N LYS A 207 7.91 20.53 13.04
CA LYS A 207 8.95 21.58 13.12
C LYS A 207 9.51 21.96 11.73
N PRO A 208 8.66 22.40 10.78
CA PRO A 208 9.11 22.62 9.41
C PRO A 208 10.10 23.79 9.34
N VAL A 209 11.10 23.64 8.47
CA VAL A 209 12.12 24.69 8.24
C VAL A 209 11.48 25.88 7.52
N LYS A 210 11.73 27.09 8.02
CA LYS A 210 11.20 28.34 7.44
C LYS A 210 11.51 28.42 5.94
N ASN A 211 10.59 29.01 5.18
CA ASN A 211 10.65 29.19 3.72
C ASN A 211 10.63 27.89 2.88
N THR A 212 10.32 26.74 3.49
CA THR A 212 9.99 25.53 2.72
C THR A 212 8.53 25.54 2.30
N ILE A 213 8.20 24.79 1.23
CA ILE A 213 6.81 24.60 0.78
C ILE A 213 5.94 24.12 1.95
N LEU A 214 6.42 23.12 2.69
CA LEU A 214 5.74 22.57 3.86
C LEU A 214 5.50 23.62 4.96
N TYR A 215 6.48 24.50 5.23
CA TYR A 215 6.31 25.58 6.20
C TYR A 215 5.20 26.54 5.75
N ASN A 216 5.25 26.98 4.49
CA ASN A 216 4.28 27.93 3.96
C ASN A 216 2.85 27.35 3.96
N ASP A 217 2.69 26.08 3.61
CA ASP A 217 1.38 25.44 3.57
C ASP A 217 0.83 25.15 4.97
N LEU A 218 1.70 24.85 5.94
CA LEU A 218 1.28 24.73 7.35
C LEU A 218 0.82 26.08 7.91
N GLU A 219 1.51 27.17 7.61
CA GLU A 219 1.12 28.51 8.05
C GLU A 219 -0.18 28.99 7.39
N LYS A 220 -0.40 28.69 6.11
CA LYS A 220 -1.70 28.95 5.45
C LYS A 220 -2.82 28.21 6.16
N LEU A 221 -2.65 26.92 6.43
CA LEU A 221 -3.66 26.12 7.11
C LEU A 221 -3.92 26.63 8.54
N ARG A 222 -2.89 27.12 9.24
CA ARG A 222 -3.04 27.74 10.56
C ARG A 222 -3.89 29.01 10.48
N ALA A 223 -3.62 29.86 9.50
CA ALA A 223 -4.37 31.11 9.29
C ALA A 223 -5.85 30.89 8.90
N GLU A 224 -6.24 29.70 8.42
CA GLU A 224 -7.64 29.35 8.16
C GLU A 224 -8.44 29.02 9.44
N ILE A 225 -7.76 28.80 10.58
CA ILE A 225 -8.38 28.45 11.86
C ILE A 225 -8.58 29.69 12.75
N ASP A 226 -7.66 30.64 12.67
CA ASP A 226 -7.65 31.90 13.42
C ASP A 226 -8.73 32.88 12.91
#